data_AF-A0A0U3MW23-F1
#
_entry.id   AF-A0A0U3MW23-F1
#
_cell.length_a   1.000
_cell.length_b   1.000
_cell.length_c   1.000
_cell.angle_alpha   90.00
_cell.angle_beta   90.00
_cell.angle_gamma   90.00
#
_symmetry.space_group_name_H-M   'P 1'
#
loop_
_entity.id
_entity.type
_entity.pdbx_description
1 polymer ?
#
loop_
_entity_poly.entity_id
_entity_poly.type
_entity_poly.pdbx_seq_one_letter_code
_entity_poly.pdbx_strand_id
1 'polypeptide(L)'
;MSKPSASDQTRASSASQPDDGLPVGPEPASYELAVEELERLIQSMEAGQLPLDQLLASYQRGAELLKFCRARLQVVEQQVQALDGGEMRPWGEA
;
A
#
# COMPACT_ATOMS: atom_id res chain seq x y z
N MET A 1 -18.35 -47.49 -25.84
CA MET A 1 -19.59 -46.87 -25.33
C MET A 1 -19.22 -46.17 -24.03
N SER A 2 -18.72 -44.93 -24.11
CA SER A 2 -19.48 -43.67 -23.91
C SER A 2 -19.74 -43.43 -22.41
N LYS A 3 -19.14 -42.44 -21.74
CA LYS A 3 -19.05 -41.00 -22.09
C LYS A 3 -17.85 -40.29 -21.41
N PRO A 4 -17.33 -39.20 -22.01
CA PRO A 4 -16.53 -38.16 -21.33
C PRO A 4 -17.43 -36.98 -20.85
N SER A 5 -17.00 -36.25 -19.81
CA SER A 5 -17.43 -34.88 -19.43
C SER A 5 -16.50 -34.41 -18.29
N ALA A 6 -15.53 -33.50 -18.46
CA ALA A 6 -15.58 -32.06 -18.72
C ALA A 6 -16.01 -31.20 -17.50
N SER A 7 -15.10 -30.27 -17.13
CA SER A 7 -15.25 -29.08 -16.25
C SER A 7 -15.32 -29.38 -14.74
N ASP A 8 -14.56 -28.75 -13.84
CA ASP A 8 -14.28 -27.31 -13.70
C ASP A 8 -12.95 -27.16 -12.91
N GLN A 9 -11.89 -26.60 -13.48
CA GLN A 9 -11.50 -25.20 -13.29
C GLN A 9 -11.44 -24.73 -11.82
N THR A 10 -10.24 -24.73 -11.24
CA THR A 10 -9.87 -23.66 -10.30
C THR A 10 -8.47 -23.18 -10.62
N ARG A 11 -8.48 -22.34 -11.66
CA ARG A 11 -7.64 -21.19 -11.93
C ARG A 11 -6.56 -20.89 -10.87
N ALA A 12 -5.31 -21.10 -11.28
CA ALA A 12 -4.18 -20.32 -10.78
C ALA A 12 -4.44 -18.84 -11.03
N SER A 13 -4.30 -17.99 -10.00
CA SER A 13 -4.03 -16.55 -10.10
C SER A 13 -3.92 -15.97 -8.68
N SER A 14 -2.73 -16.06 -8.06
CA SER A 14 -2.36 -15.04 -7.08
C SER A 14 -1.67 -13.93 -7.85
N ALA A 15 -2.24 -12.74 -7.71
CA ALA A 15 -2.16 -11.61 -8.61
C ALA A 15 -0.73 -11.25 -9.06
N SER A 16 -0.50 -11.30 -10.37
CA SER A 16 0.54 -10.51 -11.04
C SER A 16 0.16 -9.05 -10.91
N GLN A 17 0.81 -8.32 -10.00
CA GLN A 17 0.89 -6.88 -10.13
C GLN A 17 1.86 -6.56 -11.29
N PRO A 18 1.57 -5.54 -12.13
CA PRO A 18 2.52 -5.09 -13.13
C PRO A 18 3.72 -4.49 -12.41
N ASP A 19 4.88 -5.11 -12.61
CA ASP A 19 6.19 -4.56 -12.31
C ASP A 19 6.48 -3.49 -13.38
N ASP A 20 5.99 -2.27 -13.17
CA ASP A 20 6.49 -1.10 -13.88
C ASP A 20 7.92 -0.90 -13.40
N GLY A 21 8.89 -1.52 -14.09
CA GLY A 21 10.31 -1.68 -13.72
C GLY A 21 11.12 -0.39 -13.55
N LEU A 22 10.68 0.45 -12.62
CA LEU A 22 11.41 1.56 -12.04
C LEU A 22 12.15 1.07 -10.80
N PRO A 23 13.26 1.71 -10.41
CA PRO A 23 14.02 1.31 -9.22
C PRO A 23 13.19 1.56 -7.96
N VAL A 24 12.46 0.53 -7.52
CA VAL A 24 11.67 0.51 -6.29
C VAL A 24 12.62 0.30 -5.11
N GLY A 25 12.69 1.26 -4.20
CA GLY A 25 13.39 1.09 -2.93
C GLY A 25 12.67 0.06 -2.05
N PRO A 26 13.35 -0.55 -1.06
CA PRO A 26 12.70 -1.53 -0.18
C PRO A 26 11.46 -0.94 0.49
N GLU A 27 10.42 -1.77 0.65
CA GLU A 27 9.18 -1.36 1.31
C GLU A 27 9.47 -1.00 2.78
N PRO A 28 8.87 0.07 3.33
CA PRO A 28 9.08 0.47 4.72
C PRO A 28 8.58 -0.58 5.71
N ALA A 29 9.31 -0.76 6.82
CA ALA A 29 8.94 -1.72 7.86
C ALA A 29 7.71 -1.28 8.68
N SER A 30 7.44 0.03 8.78
CA SER A 30 6.28 0.58 9.49
C SER A 30 5.75 1.85 8.85
N TYR A 31 4.55 2.27 9.26
CA TYR A 31 3.94 3.53 8.82
C TYR A 31 4.77 4.74 9.21
N GLU A 32 5.26 4.77 10.44
CA GLU A 32 6.04 5.86 11.01
C GLU A 32 7.36 6.03 10.24
N LEU A 33 8.04 4.93 9.92
CA LEU A 33 9.27 4.97 9.12
C LEU A 33 9.02 5.45 7.68
N ALA A 34 7.87 5.08 7.09
CA ALA A 34 7.49 5.56 5.76
C ALA A 34 7.25 7.07 5.74
N VAL A 35 6.58 7.60 6.77
CA VAL A 35 6.33 9.04 6.93
C VAL A 35 7.64 9.79 7.16
N GLU A 36 8.49 9.29 8.06
CA GLU A 36 9.80 9.91 8.34
C GLU A 36 10.69 9.97 7.08
N GLU A 37 10.71 8.91 6.28
CA GLU A 37 11.42 8.90 5.00
C GLU A 37 10.84 9.93 4.02
N LEU A 38 9.51 10.00 3.92
CA LEU A 38 8.83 10.93 3.02
C LEU A 38 9.11 12.39 3.41
N GLU A 39 9.09 12.72 4.71
CA GLU A 39 9.39 14.06 5.22
C GLU A 39 10.82 14.48 4.89
N ARG A 40 11.80 13.59 5.12
CA ARG A 40 13.21 13.85 4.75
C ARG A 40 13.36 14.09 3.26
N LEU A 41 12.67 13.29 2.45
CA LEU A 41 12.72 13.39 1.00
C LEU A 41 12.15 14.74 0.54
N ILE A 42 10.97 15.14 1.01
CA ILE A 42 10.36 16.43 0.69
C ILE A 42 11.29 17.57 1.10
N GLN A 43 11.84 17.51 2.31
CA GLN A 43 12.75 18.54 2.82
C GLN A 43 14.00 18.69 1.94
N SER A 44 14.54 17.60 1.41
CA SER A 44 15.66 17.65 0.47
C SER A 44 15.28 18.26 -0.90
N MET A 45 14.05 18.03 -1.37
CA MET A 45 13.54 18.61 -2.61
C MET A 45 13.28 20.10 -2.47
N GLU A 46 12.68 20.53 -1.35
CA GLU A 46 12.39 21.93 -1.05
C GLU A 46 13.64 22.76 -0.79
N ALA A 47 14.70 22.14 -0.25
CA ALA A 47 16.00 22.79 -0.07
C ALA A 47 16.70 23.11 -1.41
N GLY A 48 16.21 22.57 -2.53
CA GLY A 48 16.82 22.77 -3.86
C GLY A 48 18.21 22.15 -4.00
N GLN A 49 18.58 21.23 -3.10
CA GLN A 49 19.91 20.61 -3.04
C GLN A 49 20.02 19.35 -3.94
N LEU A 50 18.92 18.93 -4.56
CA LEU A 50 18.88 17.75 -5.42
C LEU A 50 19.25 18.10 -6.87
N PRO A 51 20.25 17.42 -7.47
CA PRO A 51 20.49 17.52 -8.91
C PRO A 51 19.29 16.98 -9.70
N LEU A 52 19.12 17.46 -10.93
CA LEU A 52 17.97 17.15 -11.79
C LEU A 52 17.73 15.64 -11.95
N ASP A 53 18.82 14.90 -12.13
CA ASP A 53 18.87 13.45 -12.31
C ASP A 53 18.36 12.68 -11.07
N GLN A 54 18.42 13.29 -9.88
CA GLN A 54 17.87 12.70 -8.66
C GLN A 54 16.45 13.17 -8.35
N LEU A 55 15.98 14.30 -8.89
CA LEU A 55 14.61 14.78 -8.66
C LEU A 55 13.55 13.76 -9.08
N LEU A 56 13.76 13.10 -10.22
CA LEU A 56 12.83 12.08 -10.71
C LEU A 56 12.80 10.85 -9.78
N ALA A 57 13.96 10.40 -9.30
CA ALA A 57 14.06 9.29 -8.37
C ALA A 57 13.41 9.63 -7.01
N SER A 58 13.66 10.84 -6.49
CA SER A 58 13.02 11.33 -5.26
C SER A 58 11.49 11.38 -5.42
N TYR A 59 10.99 11.89 -6.53
CA TYR A 59 9.55 11.91 -6.81
C TYR A 59 8.94 10.50 -6.82
N GLN A 60 9.57 9.55 -7.50
CA GLN A 60 9.10 8.16 -7.57
C GLN A 60 9.06 7.52 -6.20
N ARG A 61 10.13 7.66 -5.42
CA ARG A 61 10.17 7.15 -4.05
C ARG A 61 9.10 7.78 -3.17
N GLY A 62 8.89 9.09 -3.28
CA GLY A 62 7.81 9.77 -2.58
C GLY A 62 6.42 9.22 -2.93
N ALA A 63 6.17 8.91 -4.21
CA ALA A 63 4.91 8.31 -4.65
C ALA A 63 4.70 6.90 -4.08
N GLU A 64 5.75 6.10 -3.98
CA GLU A 64 5.72 4.77 -3.34
C GLU A 64 5.39 4.86 -1.86
N LEU A 65 6.08 5.73 -1.12
CA LEU A 65 5.84 5.96 0.31
C LEU A 65 4.39 6.40 0.57
N LEU A 66 3.88 7.32 -0.25
CA LEU A 66 2.47 7.74 -0.17
C LEU A 66 1.50 6.59 -0.47
N LYS A 67 1.81 5.73 -1.44
CA LYS A 67 0.99 4.55 -1.76
C LYS A 67 0.95 3.59 -0.57
N PHE A 68 2.11 3.32 0.03
CA PHE A 68 2.21 2.49 1.24
C PHE A 68 1.39 3.07 2.40
N CYS A 69 1.57 4.35 2.71
CA CYS A 69 0.84 5.01 3.80
C CYS A 69 -0.68 4.93 3.61
N ARG A 70 -1.18 5.21 2.40
CA ARG A 70 -2.62 5.08 2.09
C ARG A 70 -3.13 3.65 2.27
N ALA A 71 -2.37 2.65 1.80
CA ALA A 71 -2.77 1.25 1.94
C ALA A 71 -2.87 0.84 3.42
N ARG A 72 -1.93 1.27 4.27
CA ARG A 72 -1.97 1.02 5.72
C ARG A 72 -3.21 1.65 6.38
N LEU A 73 -3.52 2.90 6.06
CA LEU A 73 -4.70 3.58 6.59
C LEU A 73 -6.00 2.90 6.15
N GLN A 74 -6.10 2.45 4.90
CA GLN A 74 -7.26 1.71 4.40
C GLN A 74 -7.50 0.40 5.16
N VAL A 75 -6.42 -0.32 5.51
CA VAL A 75 -6.53 -1.55 6.32
C VAL A 75 -7.07 -1.24 7.71
N VAL A 76 -6.58 -0.17 8.35
CA VAL A 76 -7.07 0.24 9.67
C VAL A 76 -8.53 0.68 9.61
N GLU A 77 -8.91 1.47 8.61
CA GLU A 77 -10.29 1.91 8.40
C GLU A 77 -11.25 0.72 8.26
N GLN A 78 -10.87 -0.29 7.47
CA GLN A 78 -11.67 -1.51 7.31
C GLN A 78 -11.82 -2.29 8.63
N GLN A 79 -10.77 -2.33 9.44
CA GLN A 79 -10.82 -2.98 10.76
C GLN A 79 -11.77 -2.24 11.71
N VAL A 80 -11.72 -0.91 11.74
CA VAL A 80 -12.64 -0.08 12.54
C VAL A 80 -14.08 -0.32 12.11
N GLN A 81 -14.36 -0.28 10.80
CA GLN A 81 -15.71 -0.54 10.26
C GLN A 81 -16.22 -1.94 10.63
N ALA A 82 -15.36 -2.96 10.64
CA ALA A 82 -15.74 -4.31 11.04
C ALA A 82 -16.08 -4.41 12.54
N LEU A 83 -15.40 -3.64 13.40
CA LEU A 83 -15.71 -3.56 14.83
C LEU A 83 -17.04 -2.84 15.09
N ASP A 84 -17.27 -1.72 14.39
CA ASP A 84 -18.52 -0.95 14.48
C ASP A 84 -19.73 -1.74 13.97
N GLY A 85 -19.54 -2.56 12.92
CA GLY A 85 -20.55 -3.46 12.38
C GLY A 85 -20.77 -4.75 13.19
N GLY A 86 -19.92 -5.03 14.19
CA GLY A 86 -19.91 -6.27 14.97
C GLY A 86 -20.54 -6.18 16.36
N GLU A 87 -20.34 -5.09 17.12
CA GLU A 87 -20.97 -4.91 18.43
C GLU A 87 -20.79 -3.47 18.94
N MET A 88 -21.67 -2.55 18.53
CA MET A 88 -21.94 -1.39 19.38
C MET A 88 -22.87 -1.83 20.51
N ARG A 89 -22.28 -2.41 21.58
CA ARG A 89 -22.92 -2.24 22.90
C ARG A 89 -22.78 -0.75 23.26
N PRO A 90 -23.87 -0.03 23.54
CA PRO A 90 -23.77 1.37 23.95
C PRO A 90 -22.95 1.43 25.24
N TRP A 91 -21.74 1.97 25.15
CA TRP A 91 -20.93 2.26 26.33
C TRP A 91 -21.49 3.53 26.98
N GLY A 92 -22.58 3.39 27.72
CA GLY A 92 -23.28 4.55 28.29
C GLY A 92 -24.47 4.25 29.21
N GLU A 93 -24.78 3.00 29.54
CA GLU A 93 -25.81 2.70 30.55
C GLU A 93 -25.17 2.01 31.77
N ALA A 94 -24.84 2.83 32.77
CA ALA A 94 -24.68 2.43 34.17
C ALA A 94 -25.20 3.58 35.07
#